data_AF-A0A7W0G033-F1
#
_entry.id   AF-A0A7W0G033-F1
#
_cell.length_a   1.000
_cell.length_b   1.000
_cell.length_c   1.000
_cell.angle_alpha   90.00
_cell.angle_beta   90.00
_cell.angle_gamma   90.00
#
_symmetry.space_group_name_H-M   'P 1'
#
loop_
_entity.id
_entity.type
_entity.pdbx_description
1 polymer ?
#
loop_
_entity_poly.entity_id
_entity_poly.type
_entity_poly.pdbx_seq_one_letter_code
_entity_poly.pdbx_strand_id
1 'polypeptide(L)'
;MKEKDFQGLFESVREAKQILRGKTSAARTLTVEVASPSTPPETGFAICLQTDDPTILIPLKIYAATFSKSGFVRVTDETGETAVYPEDFFLLVSFPKEVEQLLTQFAA
;
A
#
# COMPACT_ATOMS: atom_id res chain seq x y z
N MET A 1 27.98 -9.71 -25.60
CA MET A 1 26.59 -10.08 -25.91
C MET A 1 26.58 -10.67 -27.31
N LYS A 2 26.09 -11.91 -27.48
CA LYS A 2 26.18 -12.60 -28.78
C LYS A 2 24.98 -12.21 -29.64
N GLU A 3 25.15 -12.17 -30.95
CA GLU A 3 24.11 -11.71 -31.90
C GLU A 3 22.81 -12.53 -31.82
N LYS A 4 22.91 -13.80 -31.44
CA LYS A 4 21.78 -14.69 -31.19
C LYS A 4 20.92 -14.26 -30.00
N ASP A 5 21.53 -13.66 -28.97
CA ASP A 5 20.82 -13.17 -27.78
C ASP A 5 19.98 -11.93 -28.14
N PHE A 6 20.47 -11.11 -29.07
CA PHE A 6 19.77 -9.92 -29.54
C PHE A 6 18.57 -10.26 -30.43
N GLN A 7 18.71 -11.27 -31.30
CA GLN A 7 17.60 -11.74 -32.14
C GLN A 7 16.45 -12.30 -31.30
N GLY A 8 16.74 -13.15 -30.30
CA GLY A 8 15.71 -13.70 -29.42
C GLY A 8 14.97 -12.62 -28.62
N LEU A 9 15.67 -11.56 -28.20
CA LEU A 9 15.07 -10.41 -27.53
C LEU A 9 14.11 -9.65 -28.46
N PHE A 10 14.52 -9.42 -29.71
CA PHE A 10 13.74 -8.67 -30.69
C PHE A 10 12.44 -9.39 -31.06
N GLU A 11 12.50 -10.71 -31.19
CA GLU A 11 11.31 -11.56 -31.41
C GLU A 11 10.35 -11.48 -30.23
N SER A 12 10.86 -11.58 -29.00
CA SER A 12 10.05 -11.47 -27.78
C SER A 12 9.33 -10.13 -27.66
N VAL A 13 10.01 -9.02 -27.97
CA VAL A 13 9.42 -7.66 -27.94
C VAL A 13 8.34 -7.52 -29.02
N ARG A 14 8.57 -8.08 -30.22
CA ARG A 14 7.61 -8.05 -31.32
C ARG A 14 6.34 -8.83 -30.97
N GLU A 15 6.48 -10.00 -30.36
CA GLU A 15 5.37 -10.83 -29.90
C GLU A 15 4.54 -10.11 -28.83
N ALA A 16 5.20 -9.56 -27.80
CA ALA A 16 4.53 -8.76 -26.76
C ALA A 16 3.73 -7.59 -27.35
N LYS A 17 4.28 -6.91 -28.36
CA LYS A 17 3.59 -5.81 -29.06
C LYS A 17 2.34 -6.26 -29.81
N GLN A 18 2.27 -7.50 -30.30
CA GLN A 18 1.07 -8.03 -30.93
C GLN A 18 0.01 -8.45 -29.91
N ILE A 19 0.43 -8.98 -28.76
CA ILE A 19 -0.44 -9.31 -27.63
C ILE A 19 -1.14 -8.04 -27.11
N LEU A 20 -0.37 -6.97 -26.85
CA LEU A 20 -0.93 -5.67 -26.39
C LEU A 20 -1.89 -5.03 -27.40
N ARG A 21 -1.75 -5.35 -28.69
CA ARG A 21 -2.64 -4.87 -29.76
C ARG A 21 -3.84 -5.79 -29.99
N GLY A 22 -4.00 -6.85 -29.19
CA GLY A 22 -5.10 -7.82 -29.31
C GLY A 22 -5.06 -8.68 -30.58
N LYS A 23 -3.93 -8.70 -31.30
CA LYS A 23 -3.79 -9.48 -32.54
C LYS A 23 -3.44 -10.94 -32.30
N THR A 24 -2.91 -11.24 -31.12
CA THR A 24 -2.46 -12.57 -30.72
C THR A 24 -2.77 -12.76 -29.24
N SER A 25 -3.24 -13.95 -28.84
CA SER A 25 -3.50 -14.25 -27.43
C SER A 25 -2.20 -14.68 -26.74
N ALA A 26 -2.00 -14.26 -25.49
CA ALA A 26 -0.85 -14.69 -24.71
C ALA A 26 -0.88 -16.21 -24.50
N ALA A 27 0.27 -16.88 -24.68
CA ALA A 27 0.40 -18.34 -24.51
C ALA A 27 0.11 -18.82 -23.07
N ARG A 28 0.15 -17.91 -22.10
CA ARG A 28 -0.24 -18.14 -20.71
C ARG A 28 -1.01 -16.94 -20.18
N THR A 29 -2.17 -17.19 -19.60
CA THR A 29 -2.93 -16.18 -18.86
C THR A 29 -2.52 -16.29 -17.40
N LEU A 30 -1.90 -15.24 -16.86
CA LEU A 30 -1.70 -15.11 -15.43
C LEU A 30 -2.95 -14.45 -14.85
N THR A 31 -3.82 -15.25 -14.26
CA THR A 31 -4.88 -14.73 -13.40
C THR A 31 -4.21 -14.29 -12.11
N VAL A 32 -3.84 -13.01 -12.04
CA VAL A 32 -3.54 -12.38 -10.76
C VAL A 32 -4.90 -12.16 -10.11
N GLU A 33 -5.15 -12.88 -9.01
CA GLU A 33 -6.24 -12.54 -8.11
C GLU A 33 -5.92 -11.18 -7.50
N VAL A 34 -6.36 -10.12 -8.18
CA VAL A 34 -6.42 -8.81 -7.57
C VAL A 34 -7.46 -8.95 -6.47
N ALA A 35 -6.98 -9.00 -5.22
CA ALA A 35 -7.84 -9.08 -4.04
C ALA A 35 -8.97 -8.06 -4.19
N SER A 36 -10.20 -8.57 -4.27
CA SER A 36 -11.42 -7.77 -4.39
C SER A 36 -11.45 -6.67 -3.32
N PRO A 37 -11.92 -5.45 -3.61
CA PRO A 37 -12.09 -4.40 -2.61
C PRO A 37 -13.31 -4.75 -1.74
N SER A 38 -13.16 -5.72 -0.83
CA SER A 38 -14.29 -6.33 -0.12
C SER A 38 -14.48 -5.83 1.31
N THR A 39 -13.83 -4.75 1.73
CA THR A 39 -14.23 -3.97 2.92
C THR A 39 -13.64 -2.57 2.80
N PRO A 40 -14.40 -1.49 3.04
CA PRO A 40 -13.82 -0.15 3.10
C PRO A 40 -12.73 -0.14 4.17
N PRO A 41 -11.58 0.53 3.92
CA PRO A 41 -10.52 0.59 4.89
C PRO A 41 -11.00 1.28 6.16
N GLU A 42 -10.61 0.75 7.32
CA GLU A 42 -10.96 1.34 8.61
C GLU A 42 -10.02 2.53 8.86
N THR A 43 -10.56 3.73 8.68
CA THR A 43 -9.86 5.00 8.94
C THR A 43 -10.12 5.45 10.38
N GLY A 44 -9.06 5.77 11.11
CA GLY A 44 -9.16 6.22 12.49
C GLY A 44 -7.81 6.65 13.04
N PHE A 45 -7.62 6.42 14.34
CA PHE A 45 -6.38 6.75 15.04
C PHE A 45 -5.71 5.49 15.57
N ALA A 46 -4.38 5.46 15.55
CA ALA A 46 -3.62 4.33 16.07
C ALA A 46 -2.47 4.79 16.96
N ILE A 47 -2.18 3.99 17.99
CA ILE A 47 -1.02 4.17 18.84
C ILE A 47 0.14 3.36 18.26
N CYS A 48 1.29 3.98 18.05
CA CYS A 48 2.52 3.27 17.71
C CYS A 48 2.99 2.46 18.93
N LEU A 49 2.98 1.14 18.86
CA LEU A 49 3.47 0.26 19.92
C LEU A 49 4.98 0.07 19.82
N GLN A 50 5.49 -0.08 18.60
CA GLN A 50 6.89 -0.31 18.29
C GLN A 50 7.21 0.26 16.91
N THR A 51 8.49 0.49 16.67
CA THR A 51 9.02 1.02 15.41
C THR A 51 10.43 0.47 15.19
N ASP A 52 10.82 0.32 13.93
CA ASP A 52 12.19 0.08 13.52
C ASP A 52 13.04 1.36 13.49
N ASP A 53 12.39 2.53 13.31
CA ASP A 53 13.03 3.83 13.34
C ASP A 53 12.30 4.81 14.29
N PRO A 54 12.87 5.09 15.49
CA PRO A 54 12.28 6.01 16.46
C PRO A 54 12.41 7.49 16.07
N THR A 55 13.16 7.82 15.01
CA THR A 55 13.27 9.19 14.50
C THR A 55 12.10 9.59 13.61
N ILE A 56 11.39 8.60 13.06
CA ILE A 56 10.23 8.78 12.17
C ILE A 56 8.93 8.52 12.94
N LEU A 57 8.86 7.41 13.67
CA LEU A 57 7.70 7.05 14.48
C LEU A 57 8.07 7.06 15.95
N ILE A 58 7.30 7.76 16.77
CA ILE A 58 7.52 7.85 18.20
C ILE A 58 6.63 6.81 18.90
N PRO A 59 7.20 5.85 19.64
CA PRO A 59 6.40 4.90 20.42
C PRO A 59 5.44 5.60 21.39
N LEU A 60 4.26 5.03 21.55
CA LEU A 60 3.12 5.51 22.34
C LEU A 60 2.47 6.82 21.84
N LYS A 61 2.97 7.40 20.74
CA LYS A 61 2.30 8.53 20.08
C LYS A 61 1.11 8.03 19.26
N ILE A 62 0.09 8.88 19.17
CA ILE A 62 -1.13 8.65 18.38
C ILE A 62 -0.93 9.26 16.99
N TYR A 63 -1.31 8.50 15.96
CA TYR A 63 -1.25 8.88 14.56
C TYR A 63 -2.59 8.67 13.86
N ALA A 64 -2.84 9.42 12.79
CA ALA A 64 -3.94 9.12 11.88
C ALA A 64 -3.56 7.89 11.03
N ALA A 65 -4.46 6.92 10.94
CA ALA A 65 -4.17 5.62 10.36
C ALA A 65 -5.34 5.08 9.53
N THR A 66 -5.00 4.34 8.48
CA THR A 66 -5.94 3.64 7.61
C THR A 66 -5.55 2.16 7.55
N PHE A 67 -6.35 1.31 8.18
CA PHE A 67 -6.14 -0.13 8.22
C PHE A 67 -6.77 -0.81 7.02
N SER A 68 -6.08 -1.85 6.53
CA SER A 68 -6.54 -2.66 5.40
C SER A 68 -6.28 -4.13 5.69
N LYS A 69 -7.06 -5.05 5.09
CA LYS A 69 -6.86 -6.50 5.24
C LYS A 69 -5.55 -7.04 4.64
N SER A 70 -4.61 -6.18 4.26
CA SER A 70 -3.31 -6.57 3.69
C SER A 70 -2.27 -6.91 4.77
N GLY A 71 -2.56 -6.68 6.06
CA GLY A 71 -1.58 -6.79 7.14
C GLY A 71 -0.67 -5.56 7.25
N PHE A 72 -1.02 -4.49 6.53
CA PHE A 72 -0.33 -3.21 6.55
C PHE A 72 -1.30 -2.08 6.87
N VAL A 73 -0.77 -1.10 7.60
CA VAL A 73 -1.44 0.14 7.96
C VAL A 73 -0.76 1.31 7.26
N ARG A 74 -1.57 2.21 6.73
CA ARG A 74 -1.09 3.49 6.21
C ARG A 74 -1.20 4.53 7.32
N VAL A 75 -0.09 5.19 7.63
CA VAL A 75 0.02 6.12 8.77
C VAL A 75 0.46 7.49 8.26
N THR A 76 -0.20 8.53 8.75
CA THR A 76 0.13 9.93 8.46
C THR A 76 0.77 10.56 9.70
N ASP A 77 1.96 11.14 9.53
CA ASP A 77 2.74 11.77 10.60
C ASP A 77 2.40 13.26 10.81
N GLU A 78 3.12 13.93 11.72
CA GLU A 78 2.95 15.37 11.99
C GLU A 78 3.26 16.30 10.82
N THR A 79 4.00 15.83 9.81
CA THR A 79 4.34 16.61 8.62
C THR A 79 3.27 16.47 7.54
N GLY A 80 2.29 15.57 7.74
CA GLY A 80 1.31 15.17 6.73
C GLY A 80 1.84 14.14 5.74
N GLU A 81 3.09 13.69 5.91
CA GLU A 81 3.64 12.62 5.11
C GLU A 81 3.01 11.28 5.49
N THR A 82 2.78 10.45 4.48
CA THR A 82 2.05 9.21 4.64
C THR A 82 2.89 8.03 4.19
N ALA A 83 3.12 7.10 5.10
CA ALA A 83 3.92 5.90 4.88
C ALA A 83 3.13 4.63 5.24
N VAL A 84 3.67 3.47 4.86
CA VAL A 84 3.05 2.16 5.09
C VAL A 84 3.91 1.36 6.02
N TYR A 85 3.30 0.80 7.06
CA TYR A 85 3.96 0.00 8.08
C TYR A 85 3.24 -1.31 8.31
N PRO A 86 3.92 -2.32 8.88
CA PRO A 86 3.28 -3.52 9.40
C PRO A 86 2.17 -3.18 10.41
N GLU A 87 1.05 -3.88 10.33
CA GLU A 87 -0.10 -3.63 11.22
C GLU A 87 0.24 -3.90 12.70
N ASP A 88 1.14 -4.84 12.99
CA ASP A 88 1.60 -5.20 14.34
C ASP A 88 2.43 -4.11 15.04
N PHE A 89 2.83 -3.06 14.32
CA PHE A 89 3.46 -1.88 14.93
C PHE A 89 2.44 -0.98 15.61
N PHE A 90 1.14 -1.16 15.34
CA PHE A 90 0.11 -0.22 15.72
C PHE A 90 -1.06 -0.89 16.44
N LEU A 91 -1.66 -0.13 17.35
CA LEU A 91 -2.92 -0.48 17.98
C LEU A 91 -3.99 0.53 17.54
N LEU A 92 -5.00 0.07 16.79
CA LEU A 92 -6.17 0.88 16.46
C LEU A 92 -6.92 1.26 17.76
N VAL A 93 -7.22 2.54 17.91
CA VAL A 93 -7.94 3.07 19.07
C VAL A 93 -9.14 3.91 18.61
N SER A 94 -10.28 3.66 19.25
CA SER A 94 -11.47 4.48 19.09
C SER A 94 -11.51 5.55 20.16
N PHE A 95 -11.84 6.79 19.79
CA PHE A 95 -12.08 7.85 20.76
C PHE A 95 -13.57 8.17 20.86
N PRO A 96 -14.03 8.82 21.93
CA PRO A 96 -15.36 9.44 21.94
C PRO A 96 -15.52 10.38 20.73
N LYS A 97 -16.72 10.45 20.15
CA LYS A 97 -16.98 11.21 18.92
C LYS A 97 -16.52 12.66 19.00
N GLU A 98 -16.67 13.29 20.16
CA GLU A 98 -16.26 14.66 20.39
C GLU A 98 -14.75 14.83 20.23
N VAL A 99 -13.97 13.85 20.69
CA VAL A 99 -12.51 13.84 20.57
C VAL A 99 -12.10 13.56 19.13
N GLU A 100 -12.72 12.60 18.43
CA GLU A 100 -12.43 12.33 17.02
C GLU A 100 -12.69 13.54 16.14
N GLN A 101 -13.78 14.27 16.37
CA GLN A 101 -14.10 15.50 15.64
C GLN A 101 -13.05 16.58 15.85
N LEU A 102 -12.62 16.79 17.11
CA LEU A 102 -11.57 17.75 17.42
C LEU A 102 -10.26 17.36 16.75
N LEU A 103 -9.82 16.10 16.89
CA LEU A 103 -8.58 15.63 16.29
C LEU A 103 -8.60 15.76 14.75
N THR A 104 -9.75 15.49 14.12
CA THR A 104 -9.91 15.63 12.66
C THR A 104 -9.82 17.08 12.19
N GLN A 105 -10.25 18.05 13.00
CA GLN A 105 -10.11 19.49 12.66
C GLN A 105 -8.65 19.95 12.64
N PHE A 106 -7.78 19.36 13.46
CA PHE A 106 -6.36 19.71 13.53
C PHE A 106 -5.48 18.89 12.58
N ALA A 107 -6.00 17.81 12.01
CA ALA A 107 -5.30 16.96 11.05
C ALA A 107 -5.47 17.41 9.58
N ALA A 108 -6.20 18.52 9.33
CA ALA A 108 -6.51 19.06 8.01
C ALA A 108 -5.61 20.22 7.59
#